data_AF-A0A2E3ZGE5-F1
#
_entry.id   AF-A0A2E3ZGE5-F1
#
_cell.length_a   1.000
_cell.length_b   1.000
_cell.length_c   1.000
_cell.angle_alpha   90.00
_cell.angle_beta   90.00
_cell.angle_gamma   90.00
#
_symmetry.space_group_name_H-M   'P 1'
#
loop_
_entity.id
_entity.type
_entity.pdbx_description
1 polymer ?
#
loop_
_entity_poly.entity_id
_entity_poly.type
_entity_poly.pdbx_seq_one_letter_code
_entity_poly.pdbx_strand_id
1 'polypeptide(L)'
;MRRLHVRATSISILLLMLICTPFIGVTSANEPPDGGQNITITGDVIWDQDDDFDGIVDVANGASLTISADLDVANESRIIVHPGGILSISNGSLNAEWTDTDYSWMRNSDEGHRSRIMIETADRQGSFDVILNSAKNSYFNGMNAVVDGTATAMEGDNHTISFSAGSSDTWIEFTGASVYEMILSSEIRIDYPGIKPTETIPIGDIPHENWMVNDPGTFDIDVQGTMDTNGAFVYGAVINVAGTLNFSTTDIVRSTPIIATDAASIRMNTVDMKDSRDDHHITAGIQTIIDLSASTIHGTLVDFWERQLEQTIQFRANEVIVAITDFGHPPSTTNPIPTNEQGLMTLPLRTVEIGFADGTVWNEDATIVIQSYKTAWNAQLDDYGSSAALPIESTTIYESEILPMLTIDSIIPDETNVATDGRVKMNATITNSGSGSARIGLECFIGNGSAADVGGYPVLEIPGDSTRSVEFTWRGIAETGNQSITCGVIQPAQLATEGAYGGLPVVSESVTWTEPVAETEGLGMLPLITALLVGAVLIGIAALQYSANIQKEKDEQRKTAAETGTESEKNDKDRSKTANID
;
A
#
# COMPACT_ATOMS: atom_id res chain seq x y z
N MET A 1 21.55 32.89 -72.51
CA MET A 1 22.39 33.39 -71.41
C MET A 1 21.68 33.55 -70.06
N ARG A 2 20.38 33.91 -69.98
CA ARG A 2 19.65 34.07 -68.69
C ARG A 2 19.41 32.80 -67.85
N ARG A 3 19.44 31.60 -68.43
CA ARG A 3 19.22 30.33 -67.69
C ARG A 3 20.48 29.71 -67.06
N LEU A 4 21.69 30.20 -67.39
CA LEU A 4 22.93 29.70 -66.79
C LEU A 4 23.29 30.42 -65.47
N HIS A 5 22.95 31.71 -65.33
CA HIS A 5 23.27 32.47 -64.13
C HIS A 5 22.42 32.08 -62.92
N VAL A 6 21.17 31.64 -63.13
CA VAL A 6 20.27 31.23 -62.03
C VAL A 6 20.67 29.86 -61.43
N ARG A 7 21.29 28.98 -62.22
CA ARG A 7 21.80 27.69 -61.71
C ARG A 7 23.10 27.83 -60.94
N ALA A 8 23.96 28.78 -61.30
CA ALA A 8 25.20 29.04 -60.58
C ALA A 8 24.94 29.70 -59.21
N THR A 9 24.00 30.65 -59.12
CA THR A 9 23.64 31.28 -57.84
C THR A 9 22.92 30.34 -56.88
N SER A 10 22.06 29.43 -57.37
CA SER A 10 21.41 28.43 -56.49
C SER A 10 22.38 27.38 -55.95
N ILE A 11 23.42 27.00 -56.69
CA ILE A 11 24.45 26.06 -56.20
C ILE A 11 25.38 26.76 -55.20
N SER A 12 25.74 28.02 -55.42
CA SER A 12 26.55 28.80 -54.46
C SER A 12 25.81 29.11 -53.16
N ILE A 13 24.49 29.33 -53.18
CA ILE A 13 23.67 29.53 -51.96
C ILE A 13 23.50 28.21 -51.21
N LEU A 14 23.36 27.07 -51.90
CA LEU A 14 23.30 25.75 -51.27
C LEU A 14 24.64 25.33 -50.67
N LEU A 15 25.77 25.66 -51.32
CA LEU A 15 27.11 25.46 -50.74
C LEU A 15 27.38 26.41 -49.56
N LEU A 16 26.92 27.67 -49.60
CA LEU A 16 27.05 28.57 -48.44
C LEU A 16 26.19 28.12 -47.25
N MET A 17 25.00 27.56 -47.48
CA MET A 17 24.18 26.97 -46.42
C MET A 17 24.76 25.67 -45.85
N LEU A 18 25.50 24.87 -46.64
CA LEU A 18 26.23 23.70 -46.12
C LEU A 18 27.47 24.08 -45.29
N ILE A 19 27.99 25.30 -45.41
CA ILE A 19 29.11 25.82 -44.59
C ILE A 19 28.57 26.56 -43.34
N CYS A 20 27.26 26.80 -43.26
CA CYS A 20 26.55 27.41 -42.14
C CYS A 20 25.73 26.42 -41.31
N THR A 21 26.01 25.11 -41.38
CA THR A 21 25.71 24.25 -40.23
C THR A 21 26.57 24.76 -39.08
N PRO A 22 26.03 24.97 -37.85
CA PRO A 22 26.93 25.09 -36.70
C PRO A 22 27.87 23.88 -36.79
N PHE A 23 29.18 24.13 -36.79
CA PHE A 23 30.13 23.09 -36.43
C PHE A 23 29.72 22.68 -35.01
N ILE A 24 28.83 21.69 -34.90
CA ILE A 24 28.74 20.88 -33.70
C ILE A 24 30.08 20.18 -33.72
N GLY A 25 31.07 20.77 -33.04
CA GLY A 25 32.30 20.08 -32.75
C GLY A 25 31.90 18.72 -32.20
N VAL A 26 32.39 17.65 -32.80
CA VAL A 26 32.40 16.36 -32.11
C VAL A 26 33.26 16.59 -30.90
N THR A 27 32.62 16.81 -29.75
CA THR A 27 33.30 16.85 -28.46
C THR A 27 33.96 15.49 -28.31
N SER A 28 35.28 15.53 -28.13
CA SER A 28 36.04 14.32 -27.87
C SER A 28 35.64 13.83 -26.49
N ALA A 29 35.21 12.58 -26.37
CA ALA A 29 35.00 11.96 -25.07
C ALA A 29 36.32 11.72 -24.32
N ASN A 30 37.48 11.92 -24.96
CA ASN A 30 38.80 11.65 -24.37
C ASN A 30 39.28 12.75 -23.40
N GLU A 31 38.54 13.83 -23.25
CA GLU A 31 38.81 14.94 -22.31
C GLU A 31 37.50 15.29 -21.60
N PRO A 32 37.53 15.88 -20.39
CA PRO A 32 36.35 16.40 -19.72
C PRO A 32 35.60 17.42 -20.60
N PRO A 33 34.27 17.55 -20.47
CA PRO A 33 33.55 18.61 -21.16
C PRO A 33 33.89 19.97 -20.54
N ASP A 34 33.89 21.00 -21.38
CA ASP A 34 34.12 22.41 -21.02
C ASP A 34 32.95 23.29 -21.54
N GLY A 35 32.62 24.34 -20.81
CA GLY A 35 31.61 25.33 -21.17
C GLY A 35 30.17 24.81 -21.12
N GLY A 36 29.86 23.95 -20.16
CA GLY A 36 28.53 23.39 -19.90
C GLY A 36 28.09 22.35 -20.93
N GLN A 37 29.03 21.66 -21.56
CA GLN A 37 28.73 20.72 -22.65
C GLN A 37 28.35 19.33 -22.16
N ASN A 38 27.52 18.64 -22.93
CA ASN A 38 27.14 17.26 -22.62
C ASN A 38 27.92 16.28 -23.49
N ILE A 39 28.54 15.28 -22.87
CA ILE A 39 29.22 14.18 -23.56
C ILE A 39 28.69 12.83 -23.09
N THR A 40 28.80 11.82 -23.95
CA THR A 40 28.43 10.44 -23.62
C THR A 40 29.60 9.51 -23.85
N ILE A 41 30.00 8.79 -22.80
CA ILE A 41 31.01 7.74 -22.83
C ILE A 41 30.33 6.45 -23.30
N THR A 42 30.75 5.91 -24.44
CA THR A 42 30.16 4.71 -25.07
C THR A 42 31.12 3.53 -25.16
N GLY A 43 32.34 3.68 -24.65
CA GLY A 43 33.38 2.65 -24.58
C GLY A 43 34.33 2.95 -23.41
N ASP A 44 35.59 2.53 -23.53
CA ASP A 44 36.58 2.74 -22.48
C ASP A 44 37.32 4.07 -22.71
N VAL A 45 37.21 4.98 -21.74
CA VAL A 45 37.79 6.32 -21.76
C VAL A 45 38.61 6.55 -20.49
N ILE A 46 39.74 7.24 -20.63
CA ILE A 46 40.63 7.60 -19.53
C ILE A 46 40.87 9.11 -19.59
N TRP A 47 40.70 9.79 -18.46
CA TRP A 47 41.13 11.17 -18.21
C TRP A 47 42.28 11.13 -17.21
N ASP A 48 43.48 11.47 -17.68
CA ASP A 48 44.73 11.36 -16.92
C ASP A 48 45.56 12.65 -16.90
N GLN A 49 44.96 13.76 -17.35
CA GLN A 49 45.51 15.11 -17.24
C GLN A 49 44.59 15.96 -16.38
N ASP A 50 45.18 16.78 -15.51
CA ASP A 50 44.45 17.76 -14.71
C ASP A 50 43.76 18.76 -15.65
N ASP A 51 42.49 19.05 -15.39
CA ASP A 51 41.66 19.88 -16.26
C ASP A 51 40.41 20.40 -15.54
N ASP A 52 39.72 21.34 -16.17
CA ASP A 52 38.42 21.81 -15.72
C ASP A 52 37.32 20.85 -16.24
N PHE A 53 36.31 20.58 -15.40
CA PHE A 53 35.12 19.83 -15.77
C PHE A 53 33.88 20.72 -15.63
N ASP A 54 33.36 21.19 -16.77
CA ASP A 54 32.15 22.00 -16.87
C ASP A 54 31.16 21.36 -17.86
N GLY A 55 30.17 20.64 -17.32
CA GLY A 55 29.07 20.07 -18.08
C GLY A 55 28.54 18.74 -17.56
N ILE A 56 27.97 17.94 -18.47
CA ILE A 56 27.29 16.67 -18.13
C ILE A 56 27.97 15.49 -18.84
N VAL A 57 28.22 14.43 -18.08
CA VAL A 57 28.87 13.21 -18.57
C VAL A 57 27.95 12.02 -18.35
N ASP A 58 27.50 11.40 -19.43
CA ASP A 58 26.74 10.14 -19.39
C ASP A 58 27.66 8.94 -19.63
N VAL A 59 27.87 8.08 -18.63
CA VAL A 59 28.57 6.81 -18.79
C VAL A 59 27.57 5.72 -19.14
N ALA A 60 27.53 5.31 -20.40
CA ALA A 60 26.55 4.38 -20.92
C ALA A 60 26.76 2.93 -20.41
N ASN A 61 25.73 2.10 -20.59
CA ASN A 61 25.81 0.66 -20.28
C ASN A 61 26.96 -0.02 -21.05
N GLY A 62 27.84 -0.71 -20.32
CA GLY A 62 29.00 -1.42 -20.86
C GLY A 62 30.19 -0.52 -21.20
N ALA A 63 30.09 0.78 -20.93
CA ALA A 63 31.18 1.74 -21.07
C ALA A 63 31.88 1.97 -19.72
N SER A 64 33.12 2.45 -19.76
CA SER A 64 33.86 2.82 -18.56
C SER A 64 34.58 4.16 -18.71
N LEU A 65 34.45 5.02 -17.71
CA LEU A 65 35.25 6.23 -17.55
C LEU A 65 36.22 6.04 -16.38
N THR A 66 37.51 6.16 -16.65
CA THR A 66 38.55 6.17 -15.61
C THR A 66 39.12 7.58 -15.47
N ILE A 67 39.11 8.12 -14.25
CA ILE A 67 39.69 9.41 -13.89
C ILE A 67 40.91 9.13 -13.00
N SER A 68 42.08 9.55 -13.43
CA SER A 68 43.34 9.46 -12.68
C SER A 68 44.08 10.80 -12.67
N ALA A 69 43.31 11.88 -12.69
CA ALA A 69 43.74 13.26 -12.71
C ALA A 69 42.99 14.07 -11.65
N ASP A 70 43.48 15.27 -11.37
CA ASP A 70 42.79 16.22 -10.51
C ASP A 70 41.91 17.14 -11.35
N LEU A 71 40.59 17.07 -11.15
CA LEU A 71 39.63 17.86 -11.90
C LEU A 71 38.97 18.91 -11.02
N ASP A 72 38.98 20.16 -11.50
CA ASP A 72 38.21 21.25 -10.92
C ASP A 72 36.82 21.27 -11.57
N VAL A 73 35.80 20.95 -10.78
CA VAL A 73 34.44 20.69 -11.25
C VAL A 73 33.58 21.93 -11.04
N ALA A 74 33.11 22.49 -12.14
CA ALA A 74 32.25 23.66 -12.15
C ALA A 74 30.88 23.34 -11.53
N ASN A 75 30.26 24.36 -10.95
CA ASN A 75 28.92 24.25 -10.38
C ASN A 75 27.89 23.76 -11.41
N GLU A 76 26.91 22.98 -10.95
CA GLU A 76 25.83 22.37 -11.77
C GLU A 76 26.32 21.28 -12.75
N SER A 77 27.61 20.95 -12.74
CA SER A 77 28.14 19.80 -13.51
C SER A 77 27.62 18.47 -12.95
N ARG A 78 27.65 17.43 -13.80
CA ARG A 78 27.06 16.14 -13.43
C ARG A 78 27.72 14.94 -14.11
N ILE A 79 27.94 13.88 -13.35
CA ILE A 79 28.29 12.56 -13.87
C ILE A 79 27.12 11.60 -13.64
N ILE A 80 26.60 11.00 -14.71
CA ILE A 80 25.51 10.01 -14.67
C ILE A 80 26.06 8.67 -15.11
N VAL A 81 26.14 7.72 -14.19
CA VAL A 81 26.57 6.35 -14.46
C VAL A 81 25.34 5.48 -14.65
N HIS A 82 25.00 5.15 -15.89
CA HIS A 82 23.83 4.32 -16.23
C HIS A 82 24.03 2.87 -15.78
N PRO A 83 22.95 2.07 -15.65
CA PRO A 83 23.06 0.65 -15.31
C PRO A 83 24.03 -0.10 -16.23
N GLY A 84 25.01 -0.78 -15.65
CA GLY A 84 26.07 -1.50 -16.36
C GLY A 84 27.25 -0.62 -16.84
N GLY A 85 27.20 0.70 -16.67
CA GLY A 85 28.34 1.60 -16.85
C GLY A 85 29.23 1.63 -15.59
N ILE A 86 30.50 2.02 -15.77
CA ILE A 86 31.49 2.05 -14.69
C ILE A 86 32.20 3.41 -14.66
N LEU A 87 32.16 4.10 -13.51
CA LEU A 87 33.03 5.22 -13.19
C LEU A 87 34.14 4.72 -12.26
N SER A 88 35.40 4.93 -12.61
CA SER A 88 36.54 4.59 -11.76
C SER A 88 37.36 5.85 -11.49
N ILE A 89 37.59 6.19 -10.22
CA ILE A 89 38.50 7.28 -9.83
C ILE A 89 39.70 6.67 -9.12
N SER A 90 40.89 6.74 -9.71
CA SER A 90 42.09 6.11 -9.15
C SER A 90 43.24 7.09 -9.05
N ASN A 91 43.62 7.43 -7.82
CA ASN A 91 44.64 8.44 -7.52
C ASN A 91 44.39 9.79 -8.21
N GLY A 92 43.12 10.15 -8.37
CA GLY A 92 42.67 11.43 -8.90
C GLY A 92 41.63 12.06 -7.99
N SER A 93 41.20 13.26 -8.34
CA SER A 93 40.25 14.03 -7.54
C SER A 93 39.15 14.67 -8.36
N LEU A 94 38.00 14.85 -7.72
CA LEU A 94 36.90 15.70 -8.19
C LEU A 94 36.71 16.80 -7.15
N ASN A 95 37.16 18.00 -7.47
CA ASN A 95 37.17 19.14 -6.56
C ASN A 95 36.15 20.17 -7.02
N ALA A 96 35.15 20.46 -6.21
CA ALA A 96 34.28 21.59 -6.48
C ALA A 96 35.05 22.91 -6.56
N GLU A 97 34.81 23.70 -7.61
CA GLU A 97 35.39 25.05 -7.72
C GLU A 97 34.92 25.99 -6.60
N TRP A 98 33.68 25.81 -6.13
CA TRP A 98 33.13 26.60 -5.03
C TRP A 98 33.41 25.93 -3.68
N THR A 99 34.29 26.56 -2.88
CA THR A 99 34.74 26.03 -1.58
C THR A 99 34.24 26.86 -0.39
N ASP A 100 33.49 27.94 -0.61
CA ASP A 100 33.00 28.80 0.47
C ASP A 100 31.74 28.19 1.10
N THR A 101 31.87 27.68 2.32
CA THR A 101 30.73 27.09 3.03
C THR A 101 30.65 27.46 4.50
N ASP A 102 29.48 27.92 4.90
CA ASP A 102 29.15 28.22 6.29
C ASP A 102 28.84 26.94 7.10
N TYR A 103 28.95 27.01 8.42
CA TYR A 103 28.81 25.85 9.31
C TYR A 103 27.64 26.02 10.28
N SER A 104 26.68 25.10 10.21
CA SER A 104 25.47 25.07 11.03
C SER A 104 25.70 24.30 12.33
N TRP A 105 25.34 24.93 13.45
CA TRP A 105 25.43 24.35 14.78
C TRP A 105 24.47 23.17 14.95
N MET A 106 24.96 22.05 15.47
CA MET A 106 24.18 20.81 15.68
C MET A 106 23.26 20.85 16.93
N ARG A 107 23.04 22.04 17.49
CA ARG A 107 22.07 22.29 18.58
C ARG A 107 22.30 21.50 19.87
N ASN A 108 23.53 21.02 20.09
CA ASN A 108 23.94 20.31 21.29
C ASN A 108 24.85 21.19 22.17
N SER A 109 24.58 21.22 23.47
CA SER A 109 25.35 21.97 24.47
C SER A 109 26.07 21.08 25.49
N ASP A 110 25.94 19.76 25.37
CA ASP A 110 26.54 18.80 26.29
C ASP A 110 28.06 18.74 26.11
N GLU A 111 28.79 18.86 27.21
CA GLU A 111 30.26 18.82 27.20
C GLU A 111 30.77 17.55 26.53
N GLY A 112 31.79 17.69 25.67
CA GLY A 112 32.32 16.61 24.83
C GLY A 112 31.59 16.39 23.50
N HIS A 113 30.38 16.96 23.32
CA HIS A 113 29.56 16.79 22.12
C HIS A 113 29.19 18.12 21.46
N ARG A 114 29.82 19.22 21.86
CA ARG A 114 29.56 20.56 21.29
C ARG A 114 30.18 20.68 19.91
N SER A 115 29.57 21.49 19.05
CA SER A 115 30.24 22.06 17.89
C SER A 115 31.44 22.86 18.36
N ARG A 116 32.60 22.66 17.71
CA ARG A 116 33.85 23.30 18.12
C ARG A 116 34.82 23.48 16.97
N ILE A 117 35.71 24.46 17.12
CA ILE A 117 36.83 24.73 16.21
C ILE A 117 38.12 24.86 17.00
N MET A 118 39.23 24.34 16.48
CA MET A 118 40.53 24.41 17.13
C MET A 118 41.27 25.65 16.64
N ILE A 119 41.72 26.47 17.59
CA ILE A 119 42.68 27.53 17.32
C ILE A 119 44.06 27.00 17.66
N GLU A 120 44.81 26.65 16.63
CA GLU A 120 46.23 26.34 16.77
C GLU A 120 47.00 27.62 17.12
N THR A 121 48.07 27.50 17.88
CA THR A 121 48.80 28.65 18.43
C THR A 121 50.30 28.56 18.21
N ALA A 122 50.80 27.38 17.81
CA ALA A 122 52.22 27.08 17.66
C ALA A 122 52.98 28.10 16.78
N ASP A 123 52.36 28.54 15.68
CA ASP A 123 52.96 29.48 14.73
C ASP A 123 52.61 30.95 14.99
N ARG A 124 51.84 31.23 16.05
CA ARG A 124 51.30 32.57 16.35
C ARG A 124 52.16 33.26 17.41
N GLN A 125 52.83 34.35 17.01
CA GLN A 125 53.67 35.14 17.90
C GLN A 125 52.90 36.29 18.55
N GLY A 126 53.03 36.42 19.87
CA GLY A 126 52.39 37.50 20.62
C GLY A 126 50.91 37.25 20.92
N SER A 127 50.23 38.25 21.47
CA SER A 127 48.78 38.21 21.67
C SER A 127 48.05 38.43 20.35
N PHE A 128 46.89 37.81 20.18
CA PHE A 128 46.04 37.96 19.01
C PHE A 128 44.57 37.81 19.40
N ASP A 129 43.68 38.33 18.56
CA ASP A 129 42.24 38.22 18.71
C ASP A 129 41.68 37.33 17.60
N VAL A 130 40.87 36.33 17.96
CA VAL A 130 40.09 35.54 17.02
C VAL A 130 38.71 36.19 16.89
N ILE A 131 38.35 36.57 15.68
CA ILE A 131 37.06 37.17 15.34
C ILE A 131 36.25 36.13 14.58
N LEU A 132 35.19 35.67 15.23
CA LEU A 132 34.17 34.83 14.64
C LEU A 132 33.12 35.74 13.99
N ASN A 133 32.68 35.41 12.78
CA ASN A 133 31.56 36.10 12.14
C ASN A 133 30.41 35.11 11.95
N SER A 134 29.17 35.58 12.12
CA SER A 134 28.02 34.80 11.69
C SER A 134 27.95 34.77 10.17
N ALA A 135 27.32 33.74 9.63
CA ALA A 135 26.95 33.70 8.22
C ALA A 135 26.12 34.93 7.83
N LYS A 136 26.11 35.24 6.53
CA LYS A 136 25.37 36.39 6.01
C LYS A 136 23.89 36.32 6.39
N ASN A 137 23.38 37.40 6.99
CA ASN A 137 22.01 37.51 7.53
C ASN A 137 21.70 36.61 8.75
N SER A 138 22.72 36.04 9.40
CA SER A 138 22.62 35.32 10.67
C SER A 138 23.21 36.14 11.82
N TYR A 139 22.92 35.75 13.07
CA TYR A 139 23.41 36.40 14.29
C TYR A 139 23.68 35.36 15.38
N PHE A 140 24.53 35.70 16.34
CA PHE A 140 24.90 34.84 17.46
C PHE A 140 24.04 35.02 18.73
N ASN A 141 22.95 35.79 18.66
CA ASN A 141 22.13 36.11 19.84
C ASN A 141 21.63 34.85 20.55
N GLY A 142 21.84 34.78 21.87
CA GLY A 142 21.44 33.62 22.68
C GLY A 142 22.43 32.45 22.66
N MET A 143 23.55 32.60 21.97
CA MET A 143 24.67 31.65 21.95
C MET A 143 25.77 32.07 22.92
N ASN A 144 26.63 31.12 23.29
CA ASN A 144 27.85 31.38 24.04
C ASN A 144 29.03 30.66 23.39
N ALA A 145 30.17 31.34 23.37
CA ALA A 145 31.47 30.73 23.11
C ALA A 145 32.05 30.25 24.44
N VAL A 146 32.55 29.03 24.48
CA VAL A 146 33.18 28.41 25.65
C VAL A 146 34.66 28.20 25.34
N VAL A 147 35.51 28.80 26.16
CA VAL A 147 36.97 28.71 26.05
C VAL A 147 37.51 28.38 27.44
N ASP A 148 38.28 27.30 27.57
CA ASP A 148 38.81 26.80 28.85
C ASP A 148 37.74 26.69 29.95
N GLY A 149 36.55 26.21 29.58
CA GLY A 149 35.39 26.05 30.47
C GLY A 149 34.68 27.35 30.85
N THR A 150 35.14 28.50 30.34
CA THR A 150 34.49 29.81 30.58
C THR A 150 33.55 30.14 29.43
N ALA A 151 32.25 30.20 29.72
CA ALA A 151 31.23 30.61 28.76
C ALA A 151 31.09 32.14 28.70
N THR A 152 31.16 32.69 27.50
CA THR A 152 30.95 34.11 27.21
C THR A 152 29.79 34.26 26.23
N ALA A 153 28.81 35.09 26.56
CA ALA A 153 27.68 35.37 25.69
C ALA A 153 28.15 36.03 24.38
N MET A 154 27.56 35.56 23.28
CA MET A 154 27.76 36.11 21.94
C MET A 154 26.53 36.94 21.55
N GLU A 155 26.73 38.03 20.81
CA GLU A 155 25.67 38.94 20.40
C GLU A 155 26.02 39.57 19.04
N GLY A 156 25.00 39.83 18.22
CA GLY A 156 25.19 40.44 16.91
C GLY A 156 25.77 39.49 15.87
N ASP A 157 26.52 40.03 14.91
CA ASP A 157 27.06 39.32 13.75
C ASP A 157 28.54 38.90 13.91
N ASN A 158 29.17 39.25 15.04
CA ASN A 158 30.54 38.87 15.31
C ASN A 158 30.79 38.67 16.80
N HIS A 159 31.81 37.88 17.12
CA HIS A 159 32.29 37.67 18.47
C HIS A 159 33.82 37.64 18.47
N THR A 160 34.45 38.31 19.45
CA THR A 160 35.91 38.41 19.55
C THR A 160 36.41 37.70 20.80
N ILE A 161 37.42 36.86 20.64
CA ILE A 161 38.07 36.10 21.70
C ILE A 161 39.56 36.44 21.71
N SER A 162 40.06 36.95 22.84
CA SER A 162 41.46 37.37 22.97
C SER A 162 42.35 36.27 23.52
N PHE A 163 43.46 36.00 22.83
CA PHE A 163 44.50 35.06 23.23
C PHE A 163 45.76 35.80 23.70
N SER A 164 46.36 35.30 24.78
CA SER A 164 47.61 35.85 25.30
C SER A 164 48.81 35.29 24.56
N ALA A 165 49.93 36.01 24.60
CA ALA A 165 51.18 35.51 24.02
C ALA A 165 51.59 34.19 24.68
N GLY A 166 51.80 33.15 23.86
CA GLY A 166 52.17 31.82 24.35
C GLY A 166 51.00 31.00 24.91
N SER A 167 49.75 31.33 24.56
CA SER A 167 48.62 30.41 24.70
C SER A 167 48.94 29.07 24.02
N SER A 168 48.40 27.98 24.57
CA SER A 168 48.40 26.66 23.92
C SER A 168 47.25 26.58 22.91
N ASP A 169 47.26 25.53 22.09
CA ASP A 169 46.13 25.22 21.21
C ASP A 169 44.86 25.06 22.04
N THR A 170 43.77 25.66 21.56
CA THR A 170 42.54 25.78 22.34
C THR A 170 41.32 25.55 21.46
N TRP A 171 40.43 24.68 21.92
CA TRP A 171 39.09 24.54 21.36
C TRP A 171 38.23 25.72 21.77
N ILE A 172 37.58 26.35 20.78
CA ILE A 172 36.43 27.21 21.00
C ILE A 172 35.19 26.34 20.78
N GLU A 173 34.40 26.14 21.83
CA GLU A 173 33.16 25.36 21.76
C GLU A 173 31.94 26.29 21.78
N PHE A 174 30.81 25.80 21.27
CA PHE A 174 29.58 26.59 21.15
C PHE A 174 28.42 25.95 21.91
N THR A 175 27.66 26.78 22.64
CA THR A 175 26.48 26.37 23.41
C THR A 175 25.34 27.35 23.26
N GLY A 176 24.11 26.89 23.44
CA GLY A 176 22.90 27.69 23.33
C GLY A 176 21.64 26.89 23.64
N ALA A 177 20.48 27.53 23.65
CA ALA A 177 19.21 26.80 23.68
C ALA A 177 18.94 26.18 22.29
N SER A 178 18.47 24.94 22.24
CA SER A 178 18.22 24.19 20.98
C SER A 178 17.17 24.83 20.06
N VAL A 179 16.37 25.76 20.58
CA VAL A 179 15.42 26.57 19.81
C VAL A 179 16.10 27.62 18.93
N TYR A 180 17.35 27.99 19.24
CA TYR A 180 18.14 28.93 18.45
C TYR A 180 18.90 28.21 17.35
N GLU A 181 19.22 28.97 16.32
CA GLU A 181 20.04 28.54 15.20
C GLU A 181 21.31 29.39 15.19
N MET A 182 22.45 28.73 15.01
CA MET A 182 23.73 29.41 14.85
C MET A 182 24.37 28.91 13.57
N ILE A 183 24.73 29.85 12.71
CA ILE A 183 25.46 29.57 11.47
C ILE A 183 26.73 30.39 11.52
N LEU A 184 27.87 29.71 11.62
CA LEU A 184 29.20 30.28 11.62
C LEU A 184 29.63 30.51 10.17
N SER A 185 30.22 31.67 9.89
CA SER A 185 30.75 31.98 8.55
C SER A 185 31.81 30.96 8.14
N SER A 186 32.00 30.77 6.83
CA SER A 186 33.03 29.89 6.25
C SER A 186 34.48 30.13 6.70
N GLU A 187 34.76 31.30 7.28
CA GLU A 187 36.08 31.74 7.70
C GLU A 187 36.07 32.39 9.09
N ILE A 188 37.20 32.27 9.78
CA ILE A 188 37.53 33.07 10.95
C ILE A 188 38.60 34.11 10.58
N ARG A 189 38.66 35.21 11.34
CA ARG A 189 39.73 36.20 11.19
C ARG A 189 40.60 36.24 12.43
N ILE A 190 41.91 36.39 12.23
CA ILE A 190 42.87 36.58 13.31
C ILE A 190 43.46 37.98 13.18
N ASP A 191 43.28 38.79 14.23
CA ASP A 191 43.83 40.14 14.33
C ASP A 191 45.00 40.18 15.32
N TYR A 192 46.08 40.82 14.90
CA TYR A 192 47.27 41.01 15.71
C TYR A 192 47.34 42.49 16.09
N PRO A 193 47.31 42.84 17.39
CA PRO A 193 47.29 44.23 17.83
C PRO A 193 48.38 45.09 17.17
N GLY A 194 47.95 46.05 16.34
CA GLY A 194 48.84 47.01 15.67
C GLY A 194 49.50 46.52 14.38
N ILE A 195 49.18 45.31 13.91
CA ILE A 195 49.68 44.75 12.65
C ILE A 195 48.51 44.68 11.64
N LYS A 196 48.77 45.03 10.38
CA LYS A 196 47.85 44.82 9.25
C LYS A 196 48.61 44.19 8.08
N PRO A 197 48.00 43.28 7.30
CA PRO A 197 46.60 42.83 7.33
C PRO A 197 46.29 41.78 8.42
N THR A 198 45.00 41.60 8.71
CA THR A 198 44.47 40.46 9.50
C THR A 198 44.58 39.18 8.69
N GLU A 199 44.85 38.06 9.34
CA GLU A 199 44.82 36.73 8.74
C GLU A 199 43.35 36.28 8.62
N THR A 200 43.02 35.54 7.56
CA THR A 200 41.69 34.97 7.32
C THR A 200 41.88 33.50 7.01
N ILE A 201 41.16 32.64 7.72
CA ILE A 201 41.37 31.20 7.72
C ILE A 201 40.03 30.52 7.44
N PRO A 202 39.90 29.73 6.36
CA PRO A 202 38.75 28.88 6.14
C PRO A 202 38.59 27.89 7.29
N ILE A 203 37.36 27.70 7.77
CA ILE A 203 37.10 26.73 8.86
C ILE A 203 37.41 25.30 8.42
N GLY A 204 37.20 25.00 7.13
CA GLY A 204 37.55 23.69 6.55
C GLY A 204 39.04 23.34 6.68
N ASP A 205 39.92 24.32 6.84
CA ASP A 205 41.38 24.14 6.91
C ASP A 205 41.89 23.96 8.34
N ILE A 206 41.03 24.11 9.35
CA ILE A 206 41.38 23.90 10.77
C ILE A 206 40.63 22.72 11.34
N PRO A 207 41.15 22.06 12.40
CA PRO A 207 40.41 21.01 13.07
C PRO A 207 39.08 21.54 13.62
N HIS A 208 37.99 20.88 13.25
CA HIS A 208 36.64 21.21 13.70
C HIS A 208 35.80 19.94 13.80
N GLU A 209 34.79 19.97 14.66
CA GLU A 209 33.95 18.81 14.94
C GLU A 209 32.52 19.22 15.22
N ASN A 210 31.59 18.29 14.98
CA ASN A 210 30.17 18.41 15.31
C ASN A 210 29.50 19.61 14.62
N TRP A 211 29.74 19.78 13.32
CA TRP A 211 29.07 20.79 12.50
C TRP A 211 28.36 20.13 11.33
N MET A 212 27.25 20.73 10.91
CA MET A 212 26.68 20.45 9.60
C MET A 212 27.14 21.53 8.63
N VAL A 213 27.50 21.11 7.43
CA VAL A 213 27.91 22.01 6.35
C VAL A 213 26.68 22.63 5.70
N ASN A 214 26.65 23.95 5.63
CA ASN A 214 25.54 24.72 5.06
C ASN A 214 25.83 25.07 3.59
N ASP A 215 25.92 24.06 2.75
CA ASP A 215 26.11 24.16 1.30
C ASP A 215 25.11 23.25 0.58
N PRO A 216 24.39 23.72 -0.45
CA PRO A 216 23.52 22.86 -1.26
C PRO A 216 24.25 21.75 -2.02
N GLY A 217 25.57 21.81 -2.14
CA GLY A 217 26.34 20.98 -3.05
C GLY A 217 26.54 21.67 -4.39
N THR A 218 27.65 21.33 -5.03
CA THR A 218 28.14 22.10 -6.19
C THR A 218 27.97 21.34 -7.50
N PHE A 219 28.14 20.02 -7.49
CA PHE A 219 27.94 19.15 -8.65
C PHE A 219 27.40 17.77 -8.23
N ASP A 220 26.83 17.04 -9.18
CA ASP A 220 26.14 15.78 -8.92
C ASP A 220 26.91 14.56 -9.46
N ILE A 221 26.88 13.46 -8.72
CA ILE A 221 27.28 12.12 -9.19
C ILE A 221 26.12 11.16 -8.96
N ASP A 222 25.50 10.67 -10.04
CA ASP A 222 24.43 9.67 -9.97
C ASP A 222 24.90 8.30 -10.41
N VAL A 223 24.89 7.37 -9.47
CA VAL A 223 25.41 6.03 -9.67
C VAL A 223 24.26 5.02 -9.76
N GLN A 224 23.80 4.74 -10.98
CA GLN A 224 22.89 3.61 -11.27
C GLN A 224 23.66 2.35 -11.69
N GLY A 225 24.86 2.52 -12.24
CA GLY A 225 25.82 1.46 -12.55
C GLY A 225 26.77 1.16 -11.39
N THR A 226 28.06 1.33 -11.62
CA THR A 226 29.10 1.15 -10.59
C THR A 226 30.03 2.35 -10.52
N MET A 227 30.33 2.81 -9.32
CA MET A 227 31.40 3.75 -9.03
C MET A 227 32.44 3.07 -8.14
N ASP A 228 33.68 3.03 -8.62
CA ASP A 228 34.82 2.47 -7.89
C ASP A 228 35.84 3.58 -7.63
N THR A 229 36.30 3.74 -6.39
CA THR A 229 37.37 4.69 -6.06
C THR A 229 38.51 4.01 -5.34
N ASN A 230 39.73 4.44 -5.64
CA ASN A 230 40.95 3.95 -5.00
C ASN A 230 42.01 5.05 -4.92
N GLY A 231 42.34 5.48 -3.70
CA GLY A 231 43.28 6.60 -3.51
C GLY A 231 42.70 7.93 -4.00
N ALA A 232 41.37 8.10 -3.98
CA ALA A 232 40.70 9.25 -4.57
C ALA A 232 40.36 10.34 -3.54
N PHE A 233 40.10 11.54 -4.01
CA PHE A 233 39.58 12.65 -3.20
C PHE A 233 38.32 13.23 -3.87
N VAL A 234 37.21 13.26 -3.15
CA VAL A 234 35.93 13.80 -3.65
C VAL A 234 35.46 14.92 -2.74
N TYR A 235 35.34 16.12 -3.30
CA TYR A 235 35.04 17.34 -2.56
C TYR A 235 33.86 18.09 -3.13
N GLY A 236 32.85 18.39 -2.31
CA GLY A 236 31.72 19.25 -2.69
C GLY A 236 30.61 18.59 -3.52
N ALA A 237 30.66 17.27 -3.73
CA ALA A 237 29.70 16.54 -4.56
C ALA A 237 28.38 16.26 -3.85
N VAL A 238 27.30 16.08 -4.61
CA VAL A 238 26.07 15.40 -4.18
C VAL A 238 26.09 14.01 -4.81
N ILE A 239 26.07 12.96 -3.98
CA ILE A 239 26.23 11.58 -4.46
C ILE A 239 24.91 10.83 -4.25
N ASN A 240 24.27 10.45 -5.36
CA ASN A 240 23.05 9.63 -5.38
C ASN A 240 23.39 8.21 -5.85
N VAL A 241 22.91 7.19 -5.14
CA VAL A 241 23.25 5.79 -5.42
C VAL A 241 21.99 4.93 -5.54
N ALA A 242 21.82 4.34 -6.72
CA ALA A 242 20.87 3.25 -6.97
C ALA A 242 21.57 1.94 -7.34
N GLY A 243 22.81 2.01 -7.81
CA GLY A 243 23.66 0.88 -8.15
C GLY A 243 24.65 0.52 -7.05
N THR A 244 25.92 0.37 -7.42
CA THR A 244 26.99 -0.01 -6.51
C THR A 244 28.03 1.11 -6.38
N LEU A 245 28.41 1.41 -5.15
CA LEU A 245 29.49 2.33 -4.81
C LEU A 245 30.52 1.56 -3.98
N ASN A 246 31.75 1.47 -4.48
CA ASN A 246 32.87 0.84 -3.77
C ASN A 246 33.99 1.87 -3.61
N PHE A 247 34.21 2.31 -2.38
CA PHE A 247 35.29 3.22 -2.06
C PHE A 247 36.42 2.52 -1.32
N SER A 248 37.64 2.82 -1.73
CA SER A 248 38.84 2.31 -1.07
C SER A 248 39.88 3.42 -0.92
N THR A 249 40.41 3.60 0.29
CA THR A 249 41.45 4.63 0.56
C THR A 249 41.05 5.98 -0.04
N THR A 250 39.87 6.47 0.31
CA THR A 250 39.24 7.63 -0.32
C THR A 250 38.86 8.65 0.73
N ASP A 251 39.11 9.91 0.45
CA ASP A 251 38.68 11.02 1.28
C ASP A 251 37.41 11.62 0.66
N ILE A 252 36.36 11.74 1.46
CA ILE A 252 35.10 12.37 1.09
C ILE A 252 34.90 13.56 2.00
N VAL A 253 34.96 14.75 1.43
CA VAL A 253 34.82 15.99 2.18
C VAL A 253 33.69 16.80 1.58
N ARG A 254 32.75 17.28 2.40
CA ARG A 254 31.59 18.04 1.91
C ARG A 254 30.88 17.32 0.76
N SER A 255 30.84 15.99 0.81
CA SER A 255 30.15 15.19 -0.21
C SER A 255 29.20 14.16 0.38
N THR A 256 28.83 14.37 1.64
CA THR A 256 27.84 13.58 2.37
C THR A 256 26.68 14.48 2.84
N PRO A 257 25.47 13.95 3.10
CA PRO A 257 25.12 12.54 3.06
C PRO A 257 25.15 11.95 1.64
N ILE A 258 25.60 10.70 1.52
CA ILE A 258 25.38 9.89 0.32
C ILE A 258 23.93 9.40 0.35
N ILE A 259 23.18 9.65 -0.71
CA ILE A 259 21.75 9.34 -0.77
C ILE A 259 21.55 8.01 -1.51
N ALA A 260 21.25 6.94 -0.79
CA ALA A 260 21.09 5.59 -1.31
C ALA A 260 19.64 5.13 -1.34
N THR A 261 19.18 4.67 -2.51
CA THR A 261 17.88 4.01 -2.65
C THR A 261 17.85 2.61 -2.01
N ASP A 262 16.66 2.03 -1.81
CA ASP A 262 16.47 0.72 -1.16
C ASP A 262 17.36 -0.41 -1.69
N ALA A 263 17.68 -0.47 -2.98
CA ALA A 263 18.44 -1.58 -3.57
C ALA A 263 19.94 -1.28 -3.75
N ALA A 264 20.42 -0.13 -3.27
CA ALA A 264 21.81 0.28 -3.44
C ALA A 264 22.78 -0.60 -2.64
N SER A 265 24.04 -0.61 -3.07
CA SER A 265 25.14 -1.25 -2.34
C SER A 265 26.27 -0.26 -2.14
N ILE A 266 26.57 0.08 -0.89
CA ILE A 266 27.68 0.93 -0.48
C ILE A 266 28.70 0.08 0.26
N ARG A 267 29.93 0.04 -0.26
CA ARG A 267 31.07 -0.58 0.39
C ARG A 267 32.19 0.45 0.53
N MET A 268 32.68 0.60 1.74
CA MET A 268 33.77 1.51 2.07
C MET A 268 34.86 0.74 2.79
N ASN A 269 36.10 0.92 2.35
CA ASN A 269 37.28 0.36 2.96
C ASN A 269 38.32 1.46 3.15
N THR A 270 38.56 1.86 4.40
CA THR A 270 39.49 2.97 4.70
C THR A 270 39.04 4.26 4.00
N VAL A 271 37.84 4.72 4.32
CA VAL A 271 37.29 5.99 3.82
C VAL A 271 37.26 7.00 4.94
N ASP A 272 37.72 8.22 4.69
CA ASP A 272 37.63 9.33 5.63
C ASP A 272 36.48 10.26 5.22
N MET A 273 35.42 10.29 6.03
CA MET A 273 34.23 11.10 5.77
C MET A 273 34.23 12.34 6.66
N LYS A 274 34.13 13.51 6.04
CA LYS A 274 34.14 14.82 6.73
C LYS A 274 33.01 15.69 6.21
N ASP A 275 32.57 16.60 7.08
CA ASP A 275 31.80 17.76 6.67
C ASP A 275 30.46 17.40 6.01
N SER A 276 29.63 16.62 6.71
CA SER A 276 28.30 16.27 6.19
C SER A 276 27.36 17.47 6.19
N ARG A 277 26.48 17.53 5.20
CA ARG A 277 25.40 18.52 5.10
C ARG A 277 24.22 18.22 6.02
N ASP A 278 24.20 17.02 6.57
CA ASP A 278 23.17 16.54 7.49
C ASP A 278 23.83 15.96 8.75
N ASP A 279 23.02 15.51 9.71
CA ASP A 279 23.51 14.86 10.94
C ASP A 279 24.01 13.42 10.72
N HIS A 280 24.12 12.96 9.48
CA HIS A 280 24.66 11.65 9.12
C HIS A 280 25.40 11.67 7.78
N HIS A 281 26.28 10.69 7.54
CA HIS A 281 27.06 10.60 6.29
C HIS A 281 26.39 9.78 5.17
N ILE A 282 25.39 8.95 5.49
CA ILE A 282 24.67 8.12 4.50
C ILE A 282 23.19 8.09 4.85
N THR A 283 22.34 8.54 3.93
CA THR A 283 20.89 8.30 3.99
C THR A 283 20.60 7.06 3.17
N ALA A 284 19.99 6.04 3.76
CA ALA A 284 19.76 4.77 3.09
C ALA A 284 18.30 4.32 3.12
N GLY A 285 17.89 3.66 2.05
CA GLY A 285 16.69 2.83 2.06
C GLY A 285 16.82 1.57 2.94
N ILE A 286 15.72 0.89 3.18
CA ILE A 286 15.64 -0.22 4.15
C ILE A 286 16.37 -1.50 3.70
N GLN A 287 16.59 -1.67 2.40
CA GLN A 287 17.28 -2.86 1.85
C GLN A 287 18.73 -2.59 1.42
N THR A 288 19.22 -1.37 1.59
CA THR A 288 20.56 -0.97 1.13
C THR A 288 21.63 -1.81 1.83
N ILE A 289 22.60 -2.32 1.09
CA ILE A 289 23.77 -2.99 1.68
C ILE A 289 24.77 -1.90 2.08
N ILE A 290 25.12 -1.85 3.36
CA ILE A 290 26.12 -0.91 3.90
C ILE A 290 27.24 -1.73 4.55
N ASP A 291 28.46 -1.55 4.09
CA ASP A 291 29.68 -2.12 4.68
C ASP A 291 30.73 -1.03 4.80
N LEU A 292 31.02 -0.56 6.01
CA LEU A 292 31.90 0.58 6.28
C LEU A 292 33.24 0.16 6.91
N SER A 293 33.78 -0.97 6.47
CA SER A 293 35.04 -1.52 6.99
C SER A 293 36.16 -0.47 7.12
N ALA A 294 36.71 -0.32 8.33
CA ALA A 294 37.83 0.57 8.62
C ALA A 294 37.65 2.05 8.18
N SER A 295 36.41 2.52 8.02
CA SER A 295 36.12 3.91 7.66
C SER A 295 36.01 4.79 8.90
N THR A 296 36.35 6.06 8.77
CA THR A 296 36.38 7.04 9.85
C THR A 296 35.46 8.20 9.57
N ILE A 297 34.92 8.76 10.64
CA ILE A 297 34.15 10.00 10.67
C ILE A 297 34.76 10.92 11.74
N HIS A 298 34.38 12.20 11.73
CA HIS A 298 34.94 13.20 12.63
C HIS A 298 33.87 13.75 13.57
N GLY A 299 34.23 13.89 14.85
CA GLY A 299 33.31 14.31 15.90
C GLY A 299 32.51 13.15 16.50
N THR A 300 31.42 13.51 17.16
CA THR A 300 30.60 12.61 18.01
C THR A 300 29.11 12.70 17.70
N LEU A 301 28.68 13.64 16.84
CA LEU A 301 27.26 13.89 16.55
C LEU A 301 26.85 13.60 15.12
N VAL A 302 27.78 13.50 14.17
CA VAL A 302 27.46 13.16 12.79
C VAL A 302 27.53 11.65 12.66
N ASP A 303 26.40 11.01 12.44
CA ASP A 303 26.27 9.56 12.40
C ASP A 303 26.83 8.97 11.10
N PHE A 304 27.21 7.69 11.12
CA PHE A 304 27.66 7.04 9.90
C PHE A 304 26.53 6.89 8.88
N TRP A 305 25.35 6.45 9.33
CA TRP A 305 24.18 6.30 8.47
C TRP A 305 22.86 6.39 9.22
N GLU A 306 21.82 6.76 8.49
CA GLU A 306 20.43 6.56 8.87
C GLU A 306 19.69 5.76 7.79
N ARG A 307 18.85 4.81 8.20
CA ARG A 307 17.86 4.21 7.30
C ARG A 307 16.51 4.87 7.47
N GLN A 308 15.93 5.31 6.36
CA GLN A 308 14.63 5.94 6.35
C GLN A 308 13.59 5.09 5.64
N LEU A 309 12.36 5.11 6.13
CA LEU A 309 11.26 4.29 5.64
C LEU A 309 9.97 5.11 5.48
N GLU A 310 9.43 5.09 4.26
CA GLU A 310 8.01 5.37 4.00
C GLU A 310 7.24 4.04 3.95
N GLN A 311 6.15 3.95 4.69
CA GLN A 311 5.40 2.70 4.84
C GLN A 311 3.91 2.90 4.63
N THR A 312 3.29 1.93 3.93
CA THR A 312 1.83 1.81 3.83
C THR A 312 1.37 0.51 4.47
N ILE A 313 0.31 0.58 5.28
CA ILE A 313 -0.31 -0.56 5.95
C ILE A 313 -1.72 -0.78 5.37
N GLN A 314 -2.01 -2.01 4.96
CA GLN A 314 -3.32 -2.47 4.51
C GLN A 314 -4.05 -3.21 5.62
N PHE A 315 -5.26 -2.75 5.94
CA PHE A 315 -6.21 -3.39 6.85
C PHE A 315 -7.34 -4.05 6.06
N ARG A 316 -7.99 -5.08 6.62
CA ARG A 316 -9.14 -5.73 5.97
C ARG A 316 -10.43 -4.90 6.03
N ALA A 317 -10.46 -3.86 6.86
CA ALA A 317 -11.57 -2.93 6.99
C ALA A 317 -11.09 -1.48 6.87
N ASN A 318 -12.00 -0.59 6.48
CA ASN A 318 -11.87 0.84 6.62
C ASN A 318 -12.33 1.29 8.03
N GLU A 319 -12.22 2.61 8.29
CA GLU A 319 -12.57 3.22 9.57
C GLU A 319 -11.82 2.65 10.79
N VAL A 320 -10.71 1.95 10.59
CA VAL A 320 -9.83 1.49 11.67
C VAL A 320 -9.03 2.68 12.19
N ILE A 321 -8.98 2.86 13.51
CA ILE A 321 -8.23 3.93 14.17
C ILE A 321 -6.98 3.33 14.81
N VAL A 322 -5.81 3.83 14.41
CA VAL A 322 -4.51 3.26 14.76
C VAL A 322 -3.62 4.34 15.38
N ALA A 323 -2.86 3.98 16.41
CA ALA A 323 -1.70 4.74 16.87
C ALA A 323 -0.46 3.85 16.80
N ILE A 324 0.69 4.44 16.51
CA ILE A 324 1.97 3.73 16.54
C ILE A 324 2.77 4.25 17.73
N THR A 325 3.23 3.35 18.60
CA THR A 325 4.15 3.69 19.70
C THR A 325 5.58 3.42 19.29
N ASP A 326 6.52 4.09 19.96
CA ASP A 326 7.96 3.95 19.72
C ASP A 326 8.36 4.19 18.25
N PHE A 327 7.66 5.13 17.60
CA PHE A 327 7.76 5.48 16.20
C PHE A 327 8.88 6.50 15.94
N GLY A 328 9.77 6.15 15.03
CA GLY A 328 10.90 6.95 14.55
C GLY A 328 12.00 7.17 15.59
N HIS A 329 12.98 7.99 15.19
CA HIS A 329 13.96 8.56 16.11
C HIS A 329 13.73 10.08 16.24
N PRO A 330 13.74 10.65 17.46
CA PRO A 330 13.64 9.94 18.73
C PRO A 330 12.27 9.22 18.86
N PRO A 331 12.20 8.09 19.59
CA PRO A 331 10.95 7.33 19.71
C PRO A 331 9.79 8.18 20.24
N SER A 332 8.67 8.13 19.53
CA SER A 332 7.48 8.91 19.86
C SER A 332 6.19 8.10 19.66
N THR A 333 5.05 8.63 20.13
CA THR A 333 3.74 8.04 19.83
C THR A 333 3.00 8.93 18.86
N THR A 334 2.51 8.35 17.76
CA THR A 334 1.73 9.10 16.78
C THR A 334 0.38 9.50 17.37
N ASN A 335 -0.20 10.58 16.83
CA ASN A 335 -1.63 10.80 17.01
C ASN A 335 -2.44 9.63 16.40
N PRO A 336 -3.69 9.42 16.82
CA PRO A 336 -4.57 8.45 16.18
C PRO A 336 -4.79 8.81 14.70
N ILE A 337 -4.51 7.87 13.83
CA ILE A 337 -4.62 7.99 12.37
C ILE A 337 -5.69 7.00 11.89
N PRO A 338 -6.74 7.46 11.20
CA PRO A 338 -7.74 6.58 10.61
C PRO A 338 -7.26 6.01 9.27
N THR A 339 -7.68 4.79 8.94
CA THR A 339 -7.55 4.24 7.58
C THR A 339 -8.49 4.94 6.60
N ASN A 340 -8.13 4.99 5.32
CA ASN A 340 -9.02 5.47 4.26
C ASN A 340 -10.13 4.45 3.90
N GLU A 341 -10.95 4.80 2.90
CA GLU A 341 -12.08 3.95 2.44
C GLU A 341 -11.65 2.57 1.92
N GLN A 342 -10.40 2.44 1.46
CA GLN A 342 -9.78 1.19 0.99
C GLN A 342 -9.02 0.45 2.11
N GLY A 343 -9.16 0.86 3.38
CA GLY A 343 -8.44 0.26 4.50
C GLY A 343 -6.94 0.49 4.47
N LEU A 344 -6.46 1.49 3.72
CA LEU A 344 -5.04 1.83 3.66
C LEU A 344 -4.70 2.96 4.63
N MET A 345 -3.49 2.87 5.17
CA MET A 345 -2.89 3.86 6.07
C MET A 345 -1.45 4.10 5.62
N THR A 346 -1.09 5.36 5.34
CA THR A 346 0.29 5.75 5.03
C THR A 346 0.90 6.41 6.25
N LEU A 347 2.06 5.92 6.67
CA LEU A 347 2.85 6.51 7.75
C LEU A 347 3.80 7.57 7.18
N PRO A 348 4.09 8.64 7.94
CA PRO A 348 5.11 9.60 7.55
C PRO A 348 6.50 8.94 7.47
N LEU A 349 7.38 9.51 6.64
CA LEU A 349 8.80 9.14 6.58
C LEU A 349 9.41 9.18 7.99
N ARG A 350 10.21 8.18 8.34
CA ARG A 350 10.90 8.10 9.64
C ARG A 350 12.23 7.38 9.54
N THR A 351 13.12 7.64 10.48
CA THR A 351 14.35 6.89 10.70
C THR A 351 14.05 5.60 11.47
N VAL A 352 14.49 4.45 10.93
CA VAL A 352 14.24 3.10 11.48
C VAL A 352 15.50 2.37 11.92
N GLU A 353 16.68 2.86 11.52
CA GLU A 353 17.98 2.37 11.96
C GLU A 353 18.98 3.53 11.93
N ILE A 354 19.86 3.61 12.93
CA ILE A 354 20.94 4.59 12.98
C ILE A 354 22.24 3.86 13.30
N GLY A 355 23.27 4.07 12.48
CA GLY A 355 24.65 3.75 12.82
C GLY A 355 25.32 4.96 13.43
N PHE A 356 25.33 5.04 14.76
CA PHE A 356 25.82 6.21 15.49
C PHE A 356 27.32 6.44 15.28
N ALA A 357 27.74 7.68 15.51
CA ALA A 357 29.14 8.08 15.41
C ALA A 357 30.11 7.24 16.26
N ASP A 358 29.66 6.68 17.37
CA ASP A 358 30.44 5.83 18.26
C ASP A 358 30.55 4.36 17.82
N GLY A 359 29.94 4.01 16.67
CA GLY A 359 29.90 2.68 16.09
C GLY A 359 28.81 1.77 16.67
N THR A 360 27.98 2.25 17.59
CA THR A 360 26.78 1.53 18.02
C THR A 360 25.66 1.62 16.97
N VAL A 361 24.74 0.65 17.00
CA VAL A 361 23.60 0.63 16.08
C VAL A 361 22.31 0.63 16.89
N TRP A 362 21.43 1.57 16.57
CA TRP A 362 20.06 1.62 17.07
C TRP A 362 19.08 1.17 15.99
N ASN A 363 18.02 0.48 16.41
CA ASN A 363 16.93 0.03 15.55
C ASN A 363 15.60 0.45 16.19
N GLU A 364 14.65 0.83 15.35
CA GLU A 364 13.27 1.07 15.75
C GLU A 364 12.60 -0.21 16.27
N ASP A 365 11.80 -0.08 17.32
CA ASP A 365 10.98 -1.15 17.93
C ASP A 365 9.51 -0.71 18.02
N ALA A 366 8.98 -0.20 16.91
CA ALA A 366 7.65 0.40 16.86
C ALA A 366 6.54 -0.64 16.97
N THR A 367 5.43 -0.26 17.60
CA THR A 367 4.26 -1.13 17.79
C THR A 367 2.99 -0.49 17.23
N ILE A 368 2.27 -1.23 16.39
CA ILE A 368 0.92 -0.89 15.95
C ILE A 368 -0.04 -1.11 17.12
N VAL A 369 -0.82 -0.11 17.48
CA VAL A 369 -1.87 -0.18 18.49
C VAL A 369 -3.21 0.20 17.87
N ILE A 370 -4.11 -0.76 17.73
CA ILE A 370 -5.44 -0.51 17.20
C ILE A 370 -6.33 0.01 18.32
N GLN A 371 -6.73 1.27 18.20
CA GLN A 371 -7.60 1.93 19.18
C GLN A 371 -9.07 1.61 18.95
N SER A 372 -9.45 1.37 17.69
CA SER A 372 -10.82 1.00 17.31
C SER A 372 -10.81 0.23 15.99
N TYR A 373 -11.43 -0.94 16.00
CA TYR A 373 -11.68 -1.80 14.86
C TYR A 373 -13.13 -2.30 14.97
N LYS A 374 -14.06 -1.43 14.52
CA LYS A 374 -15.49 -1.71 14.51
C LYS A 374 -16.01 -1.92 13.09
N THR A 375 -16.88 -2.90 12.98
CA THR A 375 -17.64 -3.25 11.78
C THR A 375 -19.11 -3.46 12.16
N ALA A 376 -19.98 -3.63 11.17
CA ALA A 376 -21.36 -4.02 11.43
C ALA A 376 -21.51 -5.32 12.26
N TRP A 377 -20.51 -6.22 12.22
CA TRP A 377 -20.56 -7.51 12.93
C TRP A 377 -20.24 -7.42 14.43
N ASN A 378 -19.53 -6.38 14.89
CA ASN A 378 -19.15 -6.20 16.30
C ASN A 378 -19.59 -4.84 16.88
N ALA A 379 -20.62 -4.23 16.29
CA ALA A 379 -21.18 -2.97 16.78
C ALA A 379 -21.67 -3.05 18.25
N GLN A 380 -22.06 -4.23 18.71
CA GLN A 380 -22.51 -4.50 20.10
C GLN A 380 -21.61 -5.52 20.82
N LEU A 381 -20.51 -5.93 20.20
CA LEU A 381 -19.55 -6.90 20.75
C LEU A 381 -18.23 -6.19 21.05
N ASP A 382 -17.23 -6.95 21.49
CA ASP A 382 -15.89 -6.44 21.71
C ASP A 382 -15.24 -5.91 20.41
N ASP A 383 -14.29 -5.00 20.57
CA ASP A 383 -13.53 -4.45 19.45
C ASP A 383 -12.55 -5.48 18.89
N TYR A 384 -12.29 -5.46 17.58
CA TYR A 384 -11.30 -6.36 16.96
C TYR A 384 -9.86 -5.83 17.03
N GLY A 385 -9.66 -4.71 17.74
CA GLY A 385 -8.37 -4.08 17.94
C GLY A 385 -7.44 -4.95 18.76
N SER A 386 -6.18 -4.97 18.34
CA SER A 386 -5.09 -5.60 19.05
C SER A 386 -3.82 -4.75 18.89
N SER A 387 -2.68 -5.27 19.34
CA SER A 387 -1.39 -4.65 19.13
C SER A 387 -0.41 -5.65 18.56
N ALA A 388 0.46 -5.21 17.67
CA ALA A 388 1.50 -6.03 17.07
C ALA A 388 2.73 -5.19 16.75
N ALA A 389 3.92 -5.80 16.73
CA ALA A 389 5.12 -5.14 16.24
C ALA A 389 4.88 -4.62 14.81
N LEU A 390 5.37 -3.41 14.51
CA LEU A 390 5.33 -2.82 13.18
C LEU A 390 6.50 -3.39 12.36
N PRO A 391 6.25 -4.16 11.29
CA PRO A 391 7.32 -4.64 10.43
C PRO A 391 8.04 -3.47 9.74
N ILE A 392 9.36 -3.58 9.56
CA ILE A 392 10.17 -2.61 8.80
C ILE A 392 10.16 -2.99 7.33
N GLU A 393 9.03 -2.69 6.67
CA GLU A 393 8.79 -2.98 5.25
C GLU A 393 8.00 -1.82 4.62
N SER A 394 8.20 -1.55 3.32
CA SER A 394 7.49 -0.45 2.64
C SER A 394 5.99 -0.69 2.50
N THR A 395 5.56 -1.95 2.46
CA THR A 395 4.14 -2.33 2.46
C THR A 395 3.91 -3.45 3.45
N THR A 396 2.92 -3.29 4.32
CA THR A 396 2.54 -4.27 5.32
C THR A 396 1.06 -4.59 5.23
N ILE A 397 0.70 -5.86 5.32
CA ILE A 397 -0.69 -6.27 5.53
C ILE A 397 -0.85 -6.51 7.03
N TYR A 398 -1.73 -5.75 7.67
CA TYR A 398 -2.03 -5.95 9.07
C TYR A 398 -3.03 -7.08 9.24
N GLU A 399 -2.64 -8.06 10.05
CA GLU A 399 -3.47 -9.20 10.43
C GLU A 399 -3.73 -9.12 11.93
N SER A 400 -4.97 -8.82 12.32
CA SER A 400 -5.37 -8.93 13.73
C SER A 400 -5.68 -10.38 14.07
N GLU A 401 -5.13 -10.85 15.18
CA GLU A 401 -5.41 -12.18 15.72
C GLU A 401 -6.86 -12.33 16.21
N ILE A 402 -7.61 -11.22 16.35
CA ILE A 402 -8.97 -11.15 16.93
C ILE A 402 -10.04 -10.93 15.86
N LEU A 403 -9.75 -11.27 14.60
CA LEU A 403 -10.73 -11.17 13.51
C LEU A 403 -11.60 -12.44 13.44
N PRO A 404 -12.90 -12.32 13.10
CA PRO A 404 -13.74 -13.48 12.80
C PRO A 404 -13.40 -14.07 11.43
N MET A 405 -13.55 -15.39 11.29
CA MET A 405 -13.37 -16.11 10.02
C MET A 405 -14.46 -17.18 9.86
N LEU A 406 -15.47 -16.89 9.05
CA LEU A 406 -16.70 -17.65 8.97
C LEU A 406 -16.75 -18.62 7.79
N THR A 407 -17.35 -19.79 8.01
CA THR A 407 -17.74 -20.74 6.97
C THR A 407 -19.16 -21.22 7.25
N ILE A 408 -20.02 -21.22 6.22
CA ILE A 408 -21.33 -21.87 6.31
C ILE A 408 -21.12 -23.36 6.03
N ASP A 409 -21.34 -24.21 7.03
CA ASP A 409 -21.05 -25.64 6.92
C ASP A 409 -22.19 -26.39 6.21
N SER A 410 -23.43 -26.04 6.53
CA SER A 410 -24.62 -26.67 5.96
C SER A 410 -25.88 -25.83 6.13
N ILE A 411 -26.84 -26.01 5.22
CA ILE A 411 -28.20 -25.45 5.33
C ILE A 411 -29.19 -26.58 5.01
N ILE A 412 -29.92 -27.03 6.03
CA ILE A 412 -30.71 -28.27 5.97
C ILE A 412 -32.18 -27.96 6.31
N PRO A 413 -33.17 -28.45 5.54
CA PRO A 413 -34.57 -28.36 5.90
C PRO A 413 -34.97 -29.44 6.91
N ASP A 414 -35.86 -29.11 7.85
CA ASP A 414 -36.46 -30.09 8.77
C ASP A 414 -37.39 -31.07 8.03
N GLU A 415 -37.95 -30.63 6.90
CA GLU A 415 -38.85 -31.41 6.04
C GLU A 415 -38.46 -31.28 4.57
N THR A 416 -38.34 -32.40 3.87
CA THR A 416 -37.95 -32.42 2.44
C THR A 416 -39.15 -32.43 1.48
N ASN A 417 -40.38 -32.50 2.00
CA ASN A 417 -41.61 -32.51 1.20
C ASN A 417 -42.66 -31.61 1.86
N VAL A 418 -43.00 -30.49 1.20
CA VAL A 418 -43.88 -29.45 1.78
C VAL A 418 -44.86 -28.95 0.71
N ALA A 419 -46.08 -28.59 1.11
CA ALA A 419 -47.06 -28.01 0.19
C ALA A 419 -46.67 -26.59 -0.26
N THR A 420 -46.99 -26.17 -1.49
CA THR A 420 -46.61 -24.86 -2.06
C THR A 420 -47.14 -23.63 -1.29
N ASP A 421 -48.19 -23.79 -0.47
CA ASP A 421 -48.71 -22.75 0.42
C ASP A 421 -48.13 -22.82 1.86
N GLY A 422 -47.32 -23.85 2.12
CA GLY A 422 -46.70 -24.15 3.39
C GLY A 422 -45.41 -23.39 3.65
N ARG A 423 -44.74 -23.79 4.73
CA ARG A 423 -43.50 -23.21 5.25
C ARG A 423 -42.62 -24.33 5.77
N VAL A 424 -41.33 -24.27 5.43
CA VAL A 424 -40.33 -25.24 5.90
C VAL A 424 -39.39 -24.56 6.88
N LYS A 425 -39.10 -25.23 8.00
CA LYS A 425 -38.02 -24.79 8.89
C LYS A 425 -36.68 -25.20 8.29
N MET A 426 -35.75 -24.28 8.30
CA MET A 426 -34.39 -24.44 7.82
C MET A 426 -33.45 -24.23 9.00
N ASN A 427 -32.39 -25.03 9.08
CA ASN A 427 -31.32 -24.84 10.04
C ASN A 427 -30.00 -24.62 9.29
N ALA A 428 -29.36 -23.47 9.52
CA ALA A 428 -28.03 -23.19 8.99
C ALA A 428 -26.99 -23.37 10.10
N THR A 429 -25.94 -24.15 9.83
CA THR A 429 -24.78 -24.34 10.72
C THR A 429 -23.60 -23.56 10.17
N ILE A 430 -22.97 -22.77 11.05
CA ILE A 430 -21.88 -21.86 10.71
C ILE A 430 -20.77 -22.03 11.74
N THR A 431 -19.53 -22.21 11.26
CA THR A 431 -18.32 -22.20 12.06
C THR A 431 -17.62 -20.84 11.96
N ASN A 432 -17.23 -20.29 13.11
CA ASN A 432 -16.25 -19.22 13.22
C ASN A 432 -14.91 -19.82 13.67
N SER A 433 -13.96 -19.83 12.76
CA SER A 433 -12.59 -20.31 12.96
C SER A 433 -11.61 -19.22 13.38
N GLY A 434 -12.07 -17.96 13.42
CA GLY A 434 -11.32 -16.84 13.98
C GLY A 434 -11.66 -16.64 15.45
N SER A 435 -10.80 -15.93 16.19
CA SER A 435 -11.00 -15.72 17.63
C SER A 435 -11.94 -14.57 17.97
N GLY A 436 -12.21 -13.68 17.00
CA GLY A 436 -13.17 -12.58 17.14
C GLY A 436 -14.62 -13.06 17.10
N SER A 437 -15.45 -12.62 18.06
CA SER A 437 -16.89 -12.89 18.03
C SER A 437 -17.59 -12.05 16.96
N ALA A 438 -18.61 -12.60 16.29
CA ALA A 438 -19.35 -11.88 15.24
C ALA A 438 -20.87 -12.05 15.39
N ARG A 439 -21.61 -10.96 15.19
CA ARG A 439 -23.07 -10.96 15.07
C ARG A 439 -23.45 -10.74 13.61
N ILE A 440 -23.90 -11.82 12.97
CA ILE A 440 -24.10 -11.87 11.52
C ILE A 440 -25.58 -12.00 11.14
N GLY A 441 -25.89 -11.59 9.90
CA GLY A 441 -27.16 -11.90 9.23
C GLY A 441 -26.91 -12.78 8.00
N LEU A 442 -27.86 -13.67 7.69
CA LEU A 442 -27.84 -14.46 6.46
C LEU A 442 -28.75 -13.82 5.41
N GLU A 443 -28.28 -13.73 4.17
CA GLU A 443 -29.08 -13.37 3.00
C GLU A 443 -29.24 -14.58 2.10
N CYS A 444 -30.48 -14.90 1.74
CA CYS A 444 -30.84 -16.11 1.02
C CYS A 444 -31.54 -15.79 -0.31
N PHE A 445 -31.16 -16.50 -1.36
CA PHE A 445 -31.69 -16.36 -2.71
C PHE A 445 -32.22 -17.69 -3.25
N ILE A 446 -33.29 -17.66 -4.04
CA ILE A 446 -33.75 -18.80 -4.83
C ILE A 446 -32.98 -18.87 -6.16
N GLY A 447 -33.06 -20.01 -6.87
CA GLY A 447 -32.23 -20.29 -8.05
C GLY A 447 -32.31 -19.31 -9.24
N ASN A 448 -33.28 -18.39 -9.25
CA ASN A 448 -33.37 -17.31 -10.24
C ASN A 448 -32.71 -15.99 -9.79
N GLY A 449 -32.06 -15.97 -8.62
CA GLY A 449 -31.41 -14.80 -8.03
C GLY A 449 -32.33 -13.86 -7.24
N SER A 450 -33.62 -14.16 -7.13
CA SER A 450 -34.54 -13.38 -6.28
C SER A 450 -34.35 -13.73 -4.80
N ALA A 451 -34.60 -12.77 -3.91
CA ALA A 451 -34.57 -13.01 -2.47
C ALA A 451 -35.60 -14.09 -2.08
N ALA A 452 -35.17 -15.06 -1.27
CA ALA A 452 -36.04 -16.08 -0.70
C ALA A 452 -36.94 -15.46 0.39
N ASP A 453 -38.20 -15.89 0.48
CA ASP A 453 -39.10 -15.46 1.56
C ASP A 453 -38.76 -16.22 2.85
N VAL A 454 -37.82 -15.65 3.61
CA VAL A 454 -37.34 -16.20 4.90
C VAL A 454 -37.77 -15.39 6.13
N GLY A 455 -38.70 -14.45 5.96
CA GLY A 455 -39.21 -13.61 7.06
C GLY A 455 -38.25 -12.53 7.58
N GLY A 456 -37.21 -12.18 6.81
CA GLY A 456 -36.16 -11.22 7.17
C GLY A 456 -34.76 -11.86 7.05
N TYR A 457 -33.77 -11.27 7.70
CA TYR A 457 -32.43 -11.88 7.78
C TYR A 457 -32.32 -12.73 9.05
N PRO A 458 -32.04 -14.05 8.95
CA PRO A 458 -31.69 -14.86 10.11
C PRO A 458 -30.43 -14.28 10.76
N VAL A 459 -30.51 -13.91 12.04
CA VAL A 459 -29.41 -13.31 12.80
C VAL A 459 -28.87 -14.29 13.83
N LEU A 460 -27.54 -14.36 13.93
CA LEU A 460 -26.84 -15.22 14.87
C LEU A 460 -25.60 -14.51 15.42
N GLU A 461 -25.37 -14.64 16.72
CA GLU A 461 -24.09 -14.31 17.33
C GLU A 461 -23.26 -15.59 17.48
N ILE A 462 -22.04 -15.56 16.95
CA ILE A 462 -21.11 -16.68 16.94
C ILE A 462 -19.83 -16.22 17.64
N PRO A 463 -19.56 -16.72 18.87
CA PRO A 463 -18.28 -16.50 19.51
C PRO A 463 -17.11 -16.97 18.64
N GLY A 464 -15.93 -16.43 18.88
CA GLY A 464 -14.70 -16.96 18.28
C GLY A 464 -14.50 -18.44 18.57
N ASP A 465 -13.83 -19.13 17.66
CA ASP A 465 -13.48 -20.55 17.76
C ASP A 465 -14.69 -21.46 18.09
N SER A 466 -15.85 -21.16 17.51
CA SER A 466 -17.10 -21.85 17.83
C SER A 466 -17.95 -22.15 16.62
N THR A 467 -18.84 -23.13 16.76
CA THR A 467 -19.86 -23.47 15.76
C THR A 467 -21.23 -23.26 16.35
N ARG A 468 -22.12 -22.60 15.61
CA ARG A 468 -23.48 -22.29 16.03
C ARG A 468 -24.45 -22.59 14.91
N SER A 469 -25.73 -22.62 15.24
CA SER A 469 -26.78 -22.81 14.24
C SER A 469 -27.93 -21.84 14.48
N VAL A 470 -28.58 -21.46 13.39
CA VAL A 470 -29.74 -20.57 13.39
C VAL A 470 -30.88 -21.22 12.63
N GLU A 471 -32.02 -21.30 13.31
CA GLU A 471 -33.27 -21.75 12.70
C GLU A 471 -34.00 -20.56 12.07
N PHE A 472 -34.50 -20.76 10.85
CA PHE A 472 -35.35 -19.80 10.16
C PHE A 472 -36.42 -20.54 9.34
N THR A 473 -37.40 -19.81 8.82
CA THR A 473 -38.51 -20.42 8.06
C THR A 473 -38.48 -19.94 6.63
N TRP A 474 -38.43 -20.85 5.66
CA TRP A 474 -38.54 -20.54 4.25
C TRP A 474 -39.96 -20.83 3.75
N ARG A 475 -40.57 -19.87 3.07
CA ARG A 475 -41.85 -20.04 2.38
C ARG A 475 -41.61 -20.29 0.90
N GLY A 476 -42.22 -21.37 0.39
CA GLY A 476 -42.11 -21.76 -1.01
C GLY A 476 -42.74 -20.74 -1.95
N ILE A 477 -42.34 -20.80 -3.21
CA ILE A 477 -43.04 -20.12 -4.31
C ILE A 477 -44.23 -20.97 -4.76
N ALA A 478 -45.19 -20.38 -5.45
CA ALA A 478 -46.44 -21.04 -5.89
C ALA A 478 -46.23 -22.22 -6.88
N GLU A 479 -44.99 -22.57 -7.21
CA GLU A 479 -44.62 -23.58 -8.19
C GLU A 479 -44.19 -24.88 -7.51
N THR A 480 -44.61 -26.01 -8.07
CA THR A 480 -44.24 -27.35 -7.58
C THR A 480 -42.87 -27.78 -8.10
N GLY A 481 -42.21 -28.69 -7.38
CA GLY A 481 -40.93 -29.29 -7.75
C GLY A 481 -39.82 -29.08 -6.73
N ASN A 482 -38.63 -29.57 -7.08
CA ASN A 482 -37.44 -29.53 -6.23
C ASN A 482 -36.81 -28.15 -6.28
N GLN A 483 -36.61 -27.53 -5.13
CA GLN A 483 -35.98 -26.22 -5.00
C GLN A 483 -34.99 -26.19 -3.84
N SER A 484 -33.93 -25.42 -4.02
CA SER A 484 -32.94 -25.10 -3.00
C SER A 484 -32.78 -23.59 -2.88
N ILE A 485 -32.31 -23.12 -1.73
CA ILE A 485 -31.91 -21.73 -1.52
C ILE A 485 -30.39 -21.65 -1.41
N THR A 486 -29.81 -20.55 -1.86
CA THR A 486 -28.40 -20.23 -1.66
C THR A 486 -28.32 -19.13 -0.61
N CYS A 487 -27.69 -19.39 0.54
CA CYS A 487 -27.54 -18.36 1.57
C CYS A 487 -26.07 -18.03 1.82
N GLY A 488 -25.76 -16.75 1.96
CA GLY A 488 -24.45 -16.24 2.35
C GLY A 488 -24.54 -15.34 3.57
N VAL A 489 -23.40 -15.06 4.19
CA VAL A 489 -23.33 -14.08 5.29
C VAL A 489 -23.29 -12.67 4.71
N ILE A 490 -24.13 -11.78 5.23
CA ILE A 490 -24.12 -10.36 4.88
C ILE A 490 -22.81 -9.74 5.36
N GLN A 491 -22.00 -9.29 4.40
CA GLN A 491 -20.69 -8.69 4.69
C GLN A 491 -20.85 -7.25 5.25
N PRO A 492 -20.01 -6.82 6.20
CA PRO A 492 -19.97 -5.43 6.64
C PRO A 492 -19.57 -4.51 5.49
N ALA A 493 -20.23 -3.36 5.37
CA ALA A 493 -19.84 -2.33 4.40
C ALA A 493 -18.45 -1.73 4.70
N GLN A 494 -17.94 -1.93 5.92
CA GLN A 494 -16.61 -1.50 6.32
C GLN A 494 -15.48 -2.36 5.73
N LEU A 495 -15.77 -3.53 5.16
CA LEU A 495 -14.70 -4.37 4.60
C LEU A 495 -14.05 -3.68 3.40
N ALA A 496 -12.75 -3.45 3.50
CA ALA A 496 -11.92 -2.93 2.41
C ALA A 496 -11.69 -3.99 1.33
N THR A 497 -11.66 -5.27 1.75
CA THR A 497 -11.55 -6.43 0.88
C THR A 497 -12.80 -7.28 1.02
N GLU A 498 -13.56 -7.45 -0.07
CA GLU A 498 -14.80 -8.20 -0.08
C GLU A 498 -14.56 -9.66 0.36
N GLY A 499 -15.40 -10.15 1.29
CA GLY A 499 -15.32 -11.52 1.78
C GLY A 499 -14.09 -11.83 2.64
N ALA A 500 -13.34 -10.82 3.10
CA ALA A 500 -12.12 -11.03 3.89
C ALA A 500 -12.34 -11.74 5.23
N TYR A 501 -13.59 -11.82 5.72
CA TYR A 501 -13.98 -12.60 6.90
C TYR A 501 -14.70 -13.91 6.55
N GLY A 502 -14.74 -14.30 5.28
CA GLY A 502 -15.42 -15.51 4.81
C GLY A 502 -16.96 -15.37 4.80
N GLY A 503 -17.66 -16.49 5.00
CA GLY A 503 -19.12 -16.55 4.97
C GLY A 503 -19.70 -16.57 3.55
N LEU A 504 -18.95 -17.13 2.59
CA LEU A 504 -19.38 -17.25 1.20
C LEU A 504 -20.68 -18.06 1.07
N PRO A 505 -21.50 -17.79 0.03
CA PRO A 505 -22.79 -18.44 -0.12
C PRO A 505 -22.70 -19.96 -0.34
N VAL A 506 -23.58 -20.71 0.34
CA VAL A 506 -23.72 -22.16 0.21
C VAL A 506 -25.16 -22.51 -0.18
N VAL A 507 -25.30 -23.55 -1.00
CA VAL A 507 -26.61 -24.06 -1.45
C VAL A 507 -27.17 -25.03 -0.42
N SER A 508 -28.44 -24.87 -0.06
CA SER A 508 -29.15 -25.77 0.83
C SER A 508 -29.40 -27.14 0.21
N GLU A 509 -29.74 -28.11 1.05
CA GLU A 509 -30.42 -29.31 0.57
C GLU A 509 -31.76 -28.94 -0.10
N SER A 510 -32.23 -29.81 -1.00
CA SER A 510 -33.44 -29.56 -1.79
C SER A 510 -34.71 -29.88 -1.00
N VAL A 511 -35.71 -29.01 -1.11
CA VAL A 511 -37.09 -29.24 -0.67
C VAL A 511 -37.96 -29.51 -1.88
N THR A 512 -38.81 -30.53 -1.79
CA THR A 512 -39.79 -30.89 -2.83
C THR A 512 -41.12 -30.20 -2.51
N TRP A 513 -41.52 -29.26 -3.35
CA TRP A 513 -42.80 -28.56 -3.21
C TRP A 513 -43.91 -29.29 -3.96
N THR A 514 -44.99 -29.67 -3.26
CA THR A 514 -46.13 -30.39 -3.85
C THR A 514 -47.38 -29.52 -3.85
N GLU A 515 -48.33 -29.81 -4.73
CA GLU A 515 -49.64 -29.14 -4.67
C GLU A 515 -50.26 -29.31 -3.28
N PRO A 516 -50.99 -28.30 -2.77
CA PRO A 516 -51.71 -28.44 -1.52
C PRO A 516 -52.64 -29.65 -1.66
N VAL A 517 -52.58 -30.57 -0.69
CA VAL A 517 -53.56 -31.64 -0.65
C VAL A 517 -54.90 -30.96 -0.42
N ALA A 518 -55.74 -30.90 -1.47
CA ALA A 518 -57.12 -30.48 -1.29
C ALA A 518 -57.66 -31.36 -0.17
N GLU A 519 -58.01 -30.75 0.97
CA GLU A 519 -58.82 -31.45 1.95
C GLU A 519 -60.03 -31.92 1.16
N THR A 520 -60.08 -33.21 0.86
CA THR A 520 -61.31 -33.83 0.45
C THR A 520 -62.19 -33.76 1.68
N GLU A 521 -62.86 -32.62 1.89
CA GLU A 521 -64.15 -32.64 2.56
C GLU A 521 -64.93 -33.75 1.86
N GLY A 522 -65.08 -34.86 2.57
CA GLY A 522 -65.59 -36.09 1.99
C GLY A 522 -66.93 -35.80 1.34
N LEU A 523 -67.06 -36.06 0.03
CA LEU A 523 -68.31 -36.26 -0.72
C LEU A 523 -68.10 -36.32 -2.27
N GLY A 524 -66.90 -36.65 -2.77
CA GLY A 524 -66.63 -36.70 -4.22
C GLY A 524 -67.32 -37.82 -5.02
N MET A 525 -68.09 -38.73 -4.41
CA MET A 525 -68.73 -39.88 -5.10
C MET A 525 -70.23 -40.06 -4.87
N LEU A 526 -70.86 -39.24 -4.01
CA LEU A 526 -72.28 -39.38 -3.66
C LEU A 526 -73.27 -38.76 -4.66
N PRO A 527 -72.97 -37.65 -5.38
CA PRO A 527 -73.93 -37.09 -6.34
C PRO A 527 -74.21 -38.04 -7.53
N LEU A 528 -73.18 -38.75 -8.00
CA LEU A 528 -73.30 -39.70 -9.11
C LEU A 528 -74.08 -40.96 -8.74
N ILE A 529 -73.85 -41.52 -7.55
CA ILE A 529 -74.58 -42.71 -7.07
C ILE A 529 -76.04 -42.35 -6.72
N THR A 530 -76.27 -41.17 -6.13
CA THR A 530 -77.63 -40.70 -5.80
C THR A 530 -78.42 -40.38 -7.07
N ALA A 531 -77.80 -39.76 -8.08
CA ALA A 531 -78.43 -39.51 -9.38
C ALA A 531 -78.75 -40.81 -10.15
N LEU A 532 -77.87 -41.82 -10.08
CA LEU A 532 -78.12 -43.15 -10.66
C LEU A 532 -79.26 -43.89 -9.95
N LEU A 533 -79.32 -43.83 -8.62
CA LEU A 533 -80.39 -44.45 -7.84
C LEU A 533 -81.75 -43.75 -8.03
N VAL A 534 -81.78 -42.41 -8.03
CA VAL A 534 -83.01 -41.64 -8.30
C VAL A 534 -83.46 -41.84 -9.76
N GLY A 535 -82.53 -41.87 -10.72
CA GLY A 535 -82.81 -42.18 -12.12
C GLY A 535 -83.40 -43.58 -12.32
N ALA A 536 -82.84 -44.61 -11.67
CA ALA A 536 -83.34 -45.97 -11.75
C ALA A 536 -84.73 -46.13 -11.09
N VAL A 537 -84.98 -45.43 -9.97
CA VAL A 537 -86.30 -45.42 -9.31
C VAL A 537 -87.35 -44.72 -10.17
N LEU A 538 -87.03 -43.58 -10.80
CA LEU A 538 -87.96 -42.86 -11.68
C LEU A 538 -88.28 -43.66 -12.97
N ILE A 539 -87.29 -44.32 -13.56
CA ILE A 539 -87.50 -45.23 -14.71
C ILE A 539 -88.33 -46.46 -14.30
N GLY A 540 -88.10 -47.00 -13.10
CA GLY A 540 -88.88 -48.12 -12.54
C GLY A 540 -90.35 -47.76 -12.28
N ILE A 541 -90.63 -46.56 -11.77
CA ILE A 541 -92.00 -46.07 -11.55
C ILE A 541 -92.73 -45.84 -12.89
N ALA A 542 -92.04 -45.29 -13.90
CA ALA A 542 -92.60 -45.09 -15.23
C ALA A 542 -92.93 -46.43 -15.94
N ALA A 543 -92.06 -47.45 -15.80
CA ALA A 543 -92.30 -48.79 -16.36
C ALA A 543 -93.49 -49.50 -15.68
N LEU A 544 -93.66 -49.33 -14.36
CA LEU A 544 -94.81 -49.89 -13.63
C LEU A 544 -96.13 -49.20 -14.04
N GLN A 545 -96.15 -47.87 -14.20
CA GLN A 545 -97.33 -47.15 -14.69
C GLN A 545 -97.69 -47.50 -16.15
N TYR A 546 -96.69 -47.72 -17.01
CA TYR A 546 -96.92 -48.18 -18.38
C TYR A 546 -97.49 -49.61 -18.43
N SER A 547 -96.98 -50.53 -17.60
CA SER A 547 -97.50 -51.90 -17.51
C SER A 547 -98.91 -51.98 -16.92
N ALA A 548 -99.27 -51.09 -15.99
CA ALA A 548 -100.62 -50.97 -15.43
C ALA A 548 -101.63 -50.41 -16.46
N ASN A 549 -101.21 -49.47 -17.31
CA ASN A 549 -102.06 -48.97 -18.41
C ASN A 549 -102.27 -50.03 -19.52
N ILE A 550 -101.25 -50.84 -19.84
CA ILE A 550 -101.41 -51.95 -20.79
C ILE A 550 -102.32 -53.07 -20.26
N GLN A 551 -102.33 -53.32 -18.94
CA GLN A 551 -103.28 -54.24 -18.31
C GLN A 551 -104.71 -53.68 -18.34
N LYS A 552 -104.89 -52.38 -18.11
CA LYS A 552 -106.20 -51.69 -18.24
C LYS A 552 -106.75 -51.75 -19.66
N GLU A 553 -105.92 -51.52 -20.68
CA GLU A 553 -106.33 -51.64 -22.10
C GLU A 553 -106.64 -53.10 -22.50
N LYS A 554 -105.92 -54.10 -21.94
CA LYS A 554 -106.22 -55.53 -22.17
C LYS A 554 -107.47 -56.02 -21.45
N ASP A 555 -107.83 -55.45 -20.30
CA ASP A 555 -109.07 -55.76 -19.58
C ASP A 555 -110.30 -55.03 -20.15
N GLU A 556 -110.14 -53.84 -20.72
CA GLU A 556 -111.19 -53.14 -21.48
C GLU A 556 -111.46 -53.81 -22.84
N GLN A 557 -110.44 -54.32 -23.54
CA GLN A 557 -110.58 -55.13 -24.76
C GLN A 557 -111.17 -56.54 -24.51
N ARG A 558 -110.96 -57.12 -23.31
CA ARG A 558 -111.60 -58.38 -22.89
C ARG A 558 -113.08 -58.23 -22.51
N LYS A 559 -113.51 -57.05 -22.05
CA LYS A 559 -114.92 -56.76 -21.78
C LYS A 559 -115.74 -56.44 -23.04
N THR A 560 -115.13 -55.80 -24.05
CA THR A 560 -115.80 -55.55 -25.34
C THR A 560 -115.88 -56.79 -26.24
N ALA A 561 -114.99 -57.77 -26.06
CA ALA A 561 -115.03 -59.06 -26.77
C ALA A 561 -115.98 -60.12 -26.15
N ALA A 562 -116.64 -59.81 -25.03
CA ALA A 562 -117.59 -60.71 -24.36
C ALA A 562 -119.08 -60.36 -24.60
N GLU A 563 -119.38 -59.26 -25.31
CA GLU A 563 -120.76 -58.79 -25.55
C GLU A 563 -121.21 -58.82 -27.03
N THR A 564 -120.41 -59.34 -27.96
CA THR A 564 -120.84 -59.45 -29.38
C THR A 564 -120.22 -60.66 -30.09
N GLY A 565 -120.95 -61.77 -30.11
CA GLY A 565 -120.74 -62.93 -30.99
C GLY A 565 -121.05 -64.25 -30.28
N THR A 566 -122.08 -65.03 -30.60
CA THR A 566 -123.01 -65.02 -31.75
C THR A 566 -124.11 -66.03 -31.42
N GLU A 567 -125.38 -65.66 -31.54
CA GLU A 567 -126.50 -66.59 -31.66
C GLU A 567 -127.04 -66.48 -33.10
N SER A 568 -126.80 -67.51 -33.91
CA SER A 568 -127.60 -67.87 -35.09
C SER A 568 -127.17 -69.29 -35.51
N GLU A 569 -127.99 -70.32 -35.24
CA GLU A 569 -128.93 -70.94 -36.21
C GLU A 569 -128.25 -71.96 -37.15
N LYS A 570 -128.77 -73.14 -37.47
CA LYS A 570 -130.02 -73.88 -37.17
C LYS A 570 -129.94 -75.24 -37.90
N ASN A 571 -130.68 -76.24 -37.39
CA ASN A 571 -131.40 -77.30 -38.13
C ASN A 571 -130.63 -78.42 -38.89
N ASP A 572 -131.12 -79.67 -39.04
CA ASP A 572 -132.35 -80.40 -38.64
C ASP A 572 -132.11 -81.92 -38.87
N LYS A 573 -132.85 -82.79 -38.13
CA LYS A 573 -133.43 -84.14 -38.45
C LYS A 573 -132.69 -85.16 -39.37
N ASP A 574 -132.76 -86.50 -39.21
CA ASP A 574 -133.76 -87.41 -38.62
C ASP A 574 -133.19 -88.88 -38.57
N ARG A 575 -133.87 -89.75 -37.81
CA ARG A 575 -134.21 -91.17 -38.12
C ARG A 575 -133.33 -92.39 -37.68
N SER A 576 -133.77 -92.99 -36.56
CA SER A 576 -134.31 -94.37 -36.36
C SER A 576 -133.53 -95.68 -36.70
N LYS A 577 -133.37 -96.52 -35.65
CA LYS A 577 -133.56 -97.99 -35.46
C LYS A 577 -133.15 -98.98 -36.58
N THR A 578 -132.26 -99.95 -36.27
CA THR A 578 -132.57 -101.39 -35.98
C THR A 578 -131.32 -102.20 -35.53
N ALA A 579 -131.52 -103.08 -34.53
CA ALA A 579 -130.88 -104.35 -34.12
C ALA A 579 -129.43 -104.79 -34.53
N ASN A 580 -128.55 -105.04 -33.52
CA ASN A 580 -127.65 -106.22 -33.35
C ASN A 580 -126.73 -106.05 -32.11
N ILE A 581 -126.98 -106.79 -31.02
CA ILE A 581 -126.21 -107.90 -30.39
C ILE A 581 -125.08 -107.44 -29.44
N ASP A 582 -125.49 -107.52 -28.17
CA ASP A 582 -124.86 -107.43 -26.84
C ASP A 582 -124.02 -106.19 -26.47
#